data_AF-A0A9X0A4R3-F1
#
_entry.id   AF-A0A9X0A4R3-F1
#
_cell.length_a   1.000
_cell.length_b   1.000
_cell.length_c   1.000
_cell.angle_alpha   90.00
_cell.angle_beta   90.00
_cell.angle_gamma   90.00
#
_symmetry.space_group_name_H-M   'P 1'
#
loop_
_entity.id
_entity.type
_entity.pdbx_description
1 polymer ?
#
loop_
_entity_poly.entity_id
_entity_poly.type
_entity_poly.pdbx_seq_one_letter_code
_entity_poly.pdbx_strand_id
1 'polypeptide(L)'
;MSEDGFNGGSKDHHTLLLFLMMTASDLSDQTKNWEGTRRTADLIYTEFFSQGDKEKHMGITPIEMMDRERACIPKLQIDFLDAIALPVYRLLSSLLPETQVVLDTVLSNREKWQKAQEDGDYVYRPVATGDKGVDMAKNGNVPSS
;
A
#
# COMPACT_ATOMS: atom_id res chain seq x y z
N MET A 1 7.79 24.22 1.11
CA MET A 1 8.61 23.81 -0.05
C MET A 1 9.03 25.08 -0.74
N SER A 2 10.33 25.26 -1.02
CA SER A 2 10.84 26.50 -1.63
C SER A 2 10.21 26.71 -3.00
N GLU A 3 9.72 27.92 -3.27
CA GLU A 3 9.01 28.29 -4.51
C GLU A 3 9.91 28.31 -5.76
N ASP A 4 11.22 28.13 -5.60
CA ASP A 4 12.25 28.38 -6.61
C ASP A 4 12.64 27.16 -7.49
N GLY A 5 11.92 26.03 -7.40
CA GLY A 5 12.20 24.83 -8.20
C GLY A 5 13.54 24.14 -7.88
N PHE A 6 13.92 23.12 -8.67
CA PHE A 6 15.16 22.38 -8.45
C PHE A 6 16.39 23.13 -9.01
N ASN A 7 17.34 23.47 -8.14
CA ASN A 7 18.63 24.05 -8.52
C ASN A 7 19.71 22.96 -8.67
N GLY A 8 20.09 22.66 -9.91
CA GLY A 8 21.14 21.68 -10.22
C GLY A 8 22.56 22.04 -9.73
N GLY A 9 22.81 23.28 -9.32
CA GLY A 9 24.08 23.69 -8.70
C GLY A 9 24.11 23.53 -7.17
N SER A 10 22.98 23.23 -6.52
CA SER A 10 22.88 23.13 -5.06
C SER A 10 23.07 21.69 -4.57
N LYS A 11 24.10 21.47 -3.74
CA LYS A 11 24.35 20.16 -3.11
C LYS A 11 23.20 19.71 -2.20
N ASP A 12 22.53 20.65 -1.55
CA ASP A 12 21.40 20.36 -0.68
C ASP A 12 20.20 19.86 -1.51
N HIS A 13 19.93 20.49 -2.66
CA HIS A 13 18.87 20.03 -3.56
C HIS A 13 19.17 18.64 -4.13
N HIS A 14 20.44 18.35 -4.46
CA HIS A 14 20.84 17.00 -4.87
C HIS A 14 20.58 15.97 -3.77
N THR A 15 20.92 16.30 -2.52
CA THR A 15 20.70 15.41 -1.37
C THR A 15 19.21 15.16 -1.13
N LEU A 16 18.38 16.21 -1.19
CA LEU A 16 16.93 16.09 -1.03
C LEU A 16 16.30 15.28 -2.16
N LEU A 17 16.76 15.45 -3.40
CA LEU A 17 16.31 14.66 -4.53
C LEU A 17 16.69 13.18 -4.37
N LEU A 18 17.88 12.87 -3.87
CA LEU A 18 18.28 11.49 -3.56
C LEU A 18 17.36 10.86 -2.51
N PHE A 19 17.04 11.57 -1.42
CA PHE A 19 16.10 11.06 -0.41
C PHE A 19 14.71 10.83 -1.00
N LEU A 20 14.20 11.75 -1.82
CA LEU A 20 12.93 11.57 -2.51
C LEU A 20 12.94 10.33 -3.41
N MET A 21 13.97 10.15 -4.22
CA MET A 21 14.08 9.00 -5.14
C MET A 21 14.23 7.67 -4.38
N MET A 22 14.96 7.66 -3.26
CA MET A 22 15.07 6.48 -2.40
C MET A 22 13.72 6.10 -1.80
N THR A 23 12.99 7.07 -1.24
CA THR A 23 11.63 6.83 -0.72
C THR A 23 10.68 6.38 -1.83
N ALA A 24 10.71 7.01 -3.01
CA ALA A 24 9.90 6.59 -4.15
C ALA A 24 10.23 5.17 -4.64
N SER A 25 11.48 4.74 -4.49
CA SER A 25 11.93 3.38 -4.82
C SER A 25 11.43 2.36 -3.79
N ASP A 26 11.49 2.68 -2.51
CA ASP A 26 10.95 1.88 -1.41
C ASP A 26 9.44 1.66 -1.54
N LEU A 27 8.72 2.67 -2.03
CA LEU A 27 7.28 2.64 -2.26
C LEU A 27 6.87 2.10 -3.65
N SER A 28 7.82 1.64 -4.47
CA SER A 28 7.59 1.37 -5.89
C SER A 28 6.58 0.24 -6.17
N ASP A 29 6.23 -0.58 -5.19
CA ASP A 29 5.16 -1.57 -5.32
C ASP A 29 3.79 -0.93 -5.59
N GLN A 30 3.56 0.30 -5.10
CA GLN A 30 2.33 1.05 -5.35
C GLN A 30 2.19 1.53 -6.80
N THR A 31 3.29 1.47 -7.55
CA THR A 31 3.38 1.88 -8.96
C THR A 31 3.12 0.73 -9.93
N LYS A 32 2.94 -0.49 -9.43
CA LYS A 32 2.63 -1.66 -10.26
C LYS A 32 1.16 -1.62 -10.67
N ASN A 33 0.80 -2.50 -11.59
CA ASN A 33 -0.61 -2.72 -11.90
C ASN A 33 -1.39 -3.18 -10.65
N TRP A 34 -2.71 -3.15 -10.76
CA TRP A 34 -3.60 -3.52 -9.64
C TRP A 34 -3.28 -4.89 -9.03
N GLU A 35 -3.04 -5.89 -9.88
CA GLU A 35 -2.75 -7.24 -9.43
C GLU A 35 -1.45 -7.32 -8.62
N GLY A 36 -0.41 -6.58 -9.04
CA GLY A 36 0.84 -6.46 -8.31
C GLY A 36 0.64 -5.77 -6.96
N THR A 37 -0.02 -4.61 -6.94
CA THR A 37 -0.30 -3.85 -5.72
C THR A 37 -1.10 -4.68 -4.72
N ARG A 38 -2.12 -5.41 -5.20
CA ARG A 38 -2.94 -6.30 -4.41
C ARG A 38 -2.12 -7.44 -3.79
N ARG A 39 -1.30 -8.10 -4.61
CA ARG A 39 -0.44 -9.19 -4.14
C ARG A 39 0.57 -8.72 -3.09
N THR A 40 1.15 -7.54 -3.26
CA THR A 40 2.03 -6.95 -2.25
C THR A 40 1.26 -6.71 -0.95
N ALA A 41 0.05 -6.14 -1.02
CA ALA A 41 -0.79 -5.95 0.18
C ALA A 41 -1.08 -7.29 0.88
N ASP A 42 -1.36 -8.36 0.14
CA ASP A 42 -1.60 -9.70 0.72
C ASP A 42 -0.39 -10.21 1.52
N LEU A 43 0.82 -10.01 0.99
CA LEU A 43 2.05 -10.41 1.67
C LEU A 43 2.27 -9.58 2.95
N ILE A 44 2.12 -8.26 2.85
CA ILE A 44 2.31 -7.32 3.98
C ILE A 44 1.34 -7.66 5.12
N TYR A 45 0.04 -7.80 4.83
CA TYR A 45 -0.94 -8.10 5.88
C TYR A 45 -0.80 -9.52 6.42
N THR A 46 -0.36 -10.48 5.62
CA THR A 46 -0.03 -11.82 6.14
C THR A 46 1.07 -11.74 7.20
N GLU A 47 2.10 -10.93 6.96
CA GLU A 47 3.18 -10.71 7.92
C GLU A 47 2.69 -9.95 9.16
N PHE A 48 1.96 -8.85 8.97
CA PHE A 48 1.42 -8.04 10.06
C PHE A 48 0.48 -8.83 10.97
N PHE A 49 -0.39 -9.67 10.40
CA PHE A 49 -1.28 -10.50 11.19
C PHE A 49 -0.53 -11.64 11.89
N SER A 50 0.51 -12.22 11.27
CA SER A 50 1.37 -13.19 11.95
C SER A 50 2.06 -12.57 13.16
N GLN A 51 2.48 -11.31 13.06
CA GLN A 51 3.04 -10.57 14.18
C GLN A 51 1.98 -10.26 15.24
N GLY A 52 0.82 -9.74 14.85
CA GLY A 52 -0.25 -9.39 15.79
C GLY A 52 -0.78 -10.62 16.56
N ASP A 53 -0.81 -11.79 15.93
CA ASP A 53 -1.13 -13.03 16.63
C ASP A 53 -0.08 -13.34 17.71
N LYS A 54 1.22 -13.20 17.41
CA LYS A 54 2.29 -13.40 18.41
C LYS A 54 2.16 -12.41 19.57
N GLU A 55 1.84 -11.15 19.29
CA GLU A 55 1.59 -10.13 20.30
C GLU A 55 0.42 -10.52 21.20
N LYS A 56 -0.71 -10.99 20.64
CA LYS A 56 -1.86 -11.50 21.40
C LYS A 56 -1.47 -12.67 22.32
N HIS A 57 -0.67 -13.62 21.82
CA HIS A 57 -0.18 -14.75 22.64
C HIS A 57 0.73 -14.31 23.80
N MET A 58 1.41 -13.16 23.66
CA MET A 58 2.21 -12.55 24.72
C MET A 58 1.39 -11.66 25.67
N GLY A 59 0.06 -11.55 25.47
CA GLY A 59 -0.80 -10.65 26.24
C GLY A 59 -0.68 -9.18 25.85
N ILE A 60 -0.04 -8.88 24.71
CA ILE A 60 0.07 -7.55 24.14
C ILE A 60 -1.10 -7.33 23.18
N THR A 61 -1.76 -6.18 23.28
CA THR A 61 -2.82 -5.83 22.33
C THR A 61 -2.17 -5.30 21.05
N PRO A 62 -2.32 -5.97 19.90
CA PRO A 62 -1.73 -5.50 18.66
C PRO A 62 -2.38 -4.21 18.19
N ILE A 63 -1.62 -3.41 17.45
CA ILE A 63 -2.15 -2.23 16.76
C ILE A 63 -3.15 -2.65 15.68
N GLU A 64 -4.08 -1.76 15.32
CA GLU A 64 -5.22 -2.10 14.45
C GLU A 64 -4.82 -2.73 13.11
N MET A 65 -3.75 -2.23 12.48
CA MET A 65 -3.22 -2.77 11.22
C MET A 65 -2.63 -4.19 11.32
N MET A 66 -2.29 -4.63 12.53
CA MET A 66 -1.76 -5.97 12.84
C MET A 66 -2.84 -6.90 13.41
N ASP A 67 -4.03 -6.41 13.70
CA ASP A 67 -5.13 -7.22 14.23
C ASP A 67 -6.06 -7.67 13.10
N ARG A 68 -5.94 -8.94 12.70
CA ARG A 68 -6.78 -9.54 11.65
C ARG A 68 -8.29 -9.47 11.90
N GLU A 69 -8.72 -9.29 13.15
CA GLU A 69 -10.13 -9.20 13.54
C GLU A 69 -10.68 -7.77 13.43
N ARG A 70 -9.80 -6.77 13.32
CA ARG A 70 -10.16 -5.34 13.33
C ARG A 70 -9.71 -4.60 12.07
N ALA A 71 -8.66 -5.08 11.39
CA ALA A 71 -8.08 -4.42 10.23
C ALA A 71 -9.06 -4.36 9.05
N CYS A 72 -9.37 -3.13 8.59
CA CYS A 72 -10.03 -2.91 7.31
C CYS A 72 -8.97 -2.61 6.25
N ILE A 73 -8.50 -3.64 5.53
CA ILE A 73 -7.38 -3.53 4.58
C ILE A 73 -7.61 -2.44 3.52
N PRO A 74 -8.77 -2.36 2.83
CA PRO A 74 -9.00 -1.30 1.85
C PRO A 74 -8.85 0.09 2.44
N LYS A 75 -9.44 0.32 3.62
CA LYS A 75 -9.32 1.61 4.33
C LYS A 75 -7.87 1.92 4.69
N LEU A 76 -7.14 0.96 5.27
CA LEU A 76 -5.75 1.13 5.66
C LEU A 76 -4.84 1.42 4.44
N GLN A 77 -5.10 0.77 3.31
CA GLN A 77 -4.38 1.02 2.06
C GLN A 77 -4.70 2.41 1.47
N ILE A 78 -5.95 2.86 1.51
CA ILE A 78 -6.32 4.23 1.11
C ILE A 78 -5.63 5.26 2.01
N ASP A 79 -5.70 5.06 3.33
CA ASP A 79 -5.10 5.95 4.31
C ASP A 79 -3.56 6.03 4.10
N PHE A 80 -2.90 4.90 3.81
CA PHE A 80 -1.48 4.85 3.46
C PHE A 80 -1.14 5.58 2.16
N LEU A 81 -1.93 5.34 1.10
CA LEU A 81 -1.72 5.97 -0.20
C LEU A 81 -1.88 7.50 -0.12
N ASP A 82 -2.93 7.96 0.56
CA ASP A 82 -3.22 9.39 0.70
C ASP A 82 -2.19 10.12 1.59
N ALA A 83 -1.77 9.50 2.69
CA ALA A 83 -0.87 10.13 3.66
C ALA A 83 0.62 10.05 3.27
N ILE A 84 1.04 9.00 2.54
CA ILE A 84 2.46 8.70 2.31
C ILE A 84 2.80 8.64 0.83
N ALA A 85 2.20 7.73 0.07
CA ALA A 85 2.64 7.43 -1.29
C ALA A 85 2.32 8.57 -2.28
N LEU A 86 1.10 9.10 -2.27
CA LEU A 86 0.68 10.15 -3.18
C LEU A 86 1.47 11.46 -3.00
N PRO A 87 1.75 11.96 -1.78
CA PRO A 87 2.64 13.10 -1.60
C PRO A 87 4.02 12.90 -2.22
N VAL A 88 4.62 11.71 -2.07
CA VAL A 88 5.93 11.36 -2.64
C VAL A 88 5.88 11.40 -4.17
N TYR A 89 4.91 10.72 -4.79
CA TYR A 89 4.82 10.66 -6.26
C TYR A 89 4.36 11.97 -6.90
N ARG A 90 3.56 12.79 -6.21
CA ARG A 90 3.22 14.15 -6.66
C ARG A 90 4.44 15.06 -6.68
N LEU A 91 5.27 15.00 -5.63
CA LEU A 91 6.51 15.75 -5.60
C LEU A 91 7.47 15.26 -6.70
N LEU A 92 7.61 13.95 -6.86
CA LEU A 92 8.45 13.37 -7.90
C LEU A 92 8.00 13.82 -9.30
N SER A 93 6.69 13.77 -9.62
CA SER A 93 6.19 14.19 -10.93
C SER A 93 6.28 15.71 -11.15
N SER A 94 6.21 16.52 -10.09
CA SER A 94 6.45 17.96 -10.21
C SER A 94 7.90 18.32 -10.56
N LEU A 95 8.87 17.49 -10.15
CA LEU A 95 10.30 17.68 -10.42
C LEU A 95 10.75 17.00 -11.71
N LEU A 96 10.18 15.84 -12.02
CA LEU A 96 10.48 15.00 -13.18
C LEU A 96 9.15 14.64 -13.88
N PRO A 97 8.65 15.50 -14.78
CA PRO A 97 7.35 15.32 -15.44
C PRO A 97 7.18 13.98 -16.16
N GLU A 98 8.29 13.34 -16.58
CA GLU A 98 8.31 12.01 -17.19
C GLU A 98 7.78 10.92 -16.25
N THR A 99 7.79 11.17 -14.94
CA THR A 99 7.25 10.25 -13.93
C THR A 99 5.75 10.40 -13.69
N GLN A 100 5.05 11.26 -14.45
CA GLN A 100 3.60 11.44 -14.32
C GLN A 100 2.82 10.11 -14.47
N VAL A 101 3.26 9.22 -15.36
CA VAL A 101 2.67 7.88 -15.53
C VAL A 101 2.67 7.04 -14.25
N VAL A 102 3.69 7.25 -13.39
CA VAL A 102 3.80 6.57 -12.10
C VAL A 102 2.74 7.11 -11.13
N LEU A 103 2.59 8.43 -11.06
CA LEU A 103 1.56 9.07 -10.24
C LEU A 103 0.14 8.63 -10.68
N ASP A 104 -0.12 8.62 -11.99
CA ASP A 104 -1.42 8.21 -12.54
C ASP A 104 -1.75 6.75 -12.17
N THR A 105 -0.74 5.88 -12.14
CA THR A 105 -0.90 4.48 -11.73
C THR A 105 -1.27 4.37 -10.25
N VAL A 106 -0.59 5.13 -9.38
CA VAL A 106 -0.87 5.14 -7.93
C VAL A 106 -2.29 5.68 -7.65
N LEU A 107 -2.70 6.74 -8.35
CA LEU A 107 -4.07 7.27 -8.29
C LEU A 107 -5.10 6.21 -8.73
N SER A 108 -4.84 5.54 -9.85
CA SER A 108 -5.70 4.46 -10.34
C SER A 108 -5.78 3.27 -9.36
N ASN A 109 -4.72 2.97 -8.63
CA ASN A 109 -4.75 1.92 -7.60
C ASN A 109 -5.53 2.37 -6.37
N ARG A 110 -5.40 3.63 -5.95
CA ARG A 110 -6.20 4.23 -4.87
C ARG A 110 -7.71 4.17 -5.17
N GLU A 111 -8.11 4.46 -6.40
CA GLU A 111 -9.52 4.32 -6.82
C GLU A 111 -10.02 2.87 -6.78
N LYS A 112 -9.17 1.89 -7.10
CA LYS A 112 -9.53 0.47 -7.01
C LYS A 112 -9.68 0.01 -5.56
N TRP A 113 -8.85 0.51 -4.65
CA TRP A 113 -9.05 0.28 -3.22
C TRP A 113 -10.33 0.91 -2.69
N GLN A 114 -10.67 2.12 -3.15
CA GLN A 114 -11.94 2.77 -2.84
C GLN A 114 -13.13 1.91 -3.27
N LYS A 115 -13.10 1.39 -4.50
CA LYS A 115 -14.14 0.45 -4.99
C LYS A 115 -14.20 -0.83 -4.16
N ALA A 116 -13.05 -1.43 -3.84
CA ALA A 116 -13.00 -2.62 -2.98
C ALA A 116 -13.62 -2.36 -1.60
N GLN A 117 -13.40 -1.18 -1.02
CA GLN A 117 -14.02 -0.78 0.24
C GLN A 117 -15.55 -0.67 0.12
N GLU A 118 -16.05 -0.05 -0.95
CA GLU A 118 -17.47 0.14 -1.22
C GLU A 118 -18.20 -1.18 -1.49
N ASP A 119 -17.56 -2.08 -2.25
CA ASP A 119 -18.07 -3.41 -2.58
C ASP A 119 -18.04 -4.36 -1.37
N GLY A 120 -17.34 -4.00 -0.29
CA GLY A 120 -17.07 -4.89 0.84
C GLY A 120 -16.19 -6.09 0.44
N ASP A 121 -15.49 -5.97 -0.69
CA ASP A 121 -14.48 -6.90 -1.12
C ASP A 121 -13.22 -6.70 -0.26
N TYR A 122 -12.40 -7.74 -0.12
CA TYR A 122 -11.18 -7.75 0.71
C TYR A 122 -11.36 -8.03 2.21
N VAL A 123 -12.23 -8.97 2.55
CA VAL A 123 -12.28 -9.54 3.90
C VAL A 123 -11.17 -10.58 4.05
N TYR A 124 -10.26 -10.37 5.01
CA TYR A 124 -9.29 -11.39 5.37
C TYR A 124 -10.02 -12.61 5.95
N ARG A 125 -10.00 -13.73 5.22
CA ARG A 125 -10.48 -15.02 5.73
C ARG A 125 -9.28 -15.93 5.97
N PRO A 126 -9.05 -16.39 7.21
CA PRO A 126 -8.04 -17.41 7.44
C PRO A 126 -8.46 -18.69 6.71
N VAL A 127 -7.64 -19.15 5.78
CA VAL A 127 -7.82 -20.47 5.16
C VAL A 127 -7.44 -21.51 6.22
N ALA A 128 -8.42 -22.28 6.69
CA ALA A 128 -8.16 -23.43 7.55
C ALA A 128 -7.58 -24.56 6.70
N THR A 129 -6.29 -24.53 6.40
CA THR A 129 -5.50 -25.73 6.06
C THR A 129 -4.03 -25.38 5.97
N GLY A 130 -3.19 -26.31 6.45
CA GLY A 130 -1.76 -26.11 6.59
C GLY A 130 -1.09 -25.68 5.29
N ASP A 131 -0.22 -24.69 5.42
CA ASP A 131 0.92 -24.44 4.54
C ASP A 131 0.59 -24.32 3.04
N LYS A 132 0.11 -23.12 2.64
CA LYS A 132 0.42 -22.37 1.39
C LYS A 132 -0.81 -21.59 0.87
N GLY A 133 -0.70 -20.27 0.90
CA GLY A 133 -1.54 -19.33 0.14
C GLY A 133 -2.79 -18.84 0.87
N VAL A 134 -2.90 -17.52 1.01
CA VAL A 134 -4.11 -16.83 1.46
C VAL A 134 -4.92 -16.48 0.22
N ASP A 135 -6.17 -16.97 0.12
CA ASP A 135 -7.11 -16.53 -0.91
C ASP A 135 -8.01 -15.43 -0.36
N MET A 136 -7.81 -14.21 -0.85
CA MET A 136 -8.72 -13.08 -0.60
C MET A 136 -9.94 -13.24 -1.50
N ALA A 137 -11.04 -13.77 -0.94
CA ALA A 137 -12.27 -13.99 -1.69
C ALA A 137 -12.96 -12.66 -2.06
N LYS A 138 -13.35 -12.53 -3.33
CA LYS A 138 -14.39 -11.57 -3.76
C LYS A 138 -15.72 -12.05 -3.20
N ASN A 139 -16.52 -11.15 -2.65
CA ASN A 139 -17.93 -11.47 -2.41
C ASN A 139 -18.62 -11.56 -3.79
N GLY A 140 -19.06 -12.76 -4.17
CA GLY A 140 -19.99 -12.94 -5.28
C GLY A 140 -19.70 -14.03 -6.32
N ASN A 141 -19.13 -15.18 -5.95
CA ASN A 141 -19.54 -16.49 -6.48
C ASN A 141 -18.68 -17.59 -5.87
N VAL A 142 -19.27 -18.40 -4.99
CA VAL A 142 -18.80 -19.77 -4.78
C VAL A 142 -19.38 -20.58 -5.95
N PRO A 143 -18.59 -21.18 -6.86
CA PRO A 143 -19.14 -22.17 -7.75
C PRO A 143 -19.49 -23.38 -6.87
N SER A 144 -20.79 -23.61 -6.70
CA SER A 144 -21.32 -24.88 -6.18
C SER A 144 -20.79 -26.01 -7.07
N SER A 145 -19.95 -26.86 -6.49
CA SER A 145 -19.69 -28.21 -7.02
C SER A 145 -20.93 -29.07 -6.92
#